data_AF-A0A1G1I782-F1
#
_entry.id   AF-A0A1G1I782-F1
#
_cell.length_a   1.000
_cell.length_b   1.000
_cell.length_c   1.000
_cell.angle_alpha   90.00
_cell.angle_beta   90.00
_cell.angle_gamma   90.00
#
_symmetry.space_group_name_H-M   'P 1'
#
loop_
_entity.id
_entity.type
_entity.pdbx_description
1 polymer ?
#
loop_
_entity_poly.entity_id
_entity_poly.type
_entity_poly.pdbx_seq_one_letter_code
_entity_poly.pdbx_strand_id
1 'polypeptide(L)'
;MARPARAGGSPGGTVQDLVEMGEFYYLNQKYAEAIKVLQKALSLDPRCVKAYYTLGVIHESKNEPDRAREMYEKALSIQPDFKPARDHFDRLVGM
;
A
#
# COMPACT_ATOMS: atom_id res chain seq x y z
N MET A 1 -28.68 -0.42 1.41
CA MET A 1 -27.80 0.76 1.49
C MET A 1 -26.79 0.66 0.37
N ALA A 2 -26.97 1.47 -0.67
CA ALA A 2 -26.17 1.42 -1.90
C ALA A 2 -24.85 2.17 -1.70
N ARG A 3 -23.73 1.54 -2.06
CA ARG A 3 -22.45 2.24 -2.22
C ARG A 3 -22.61 3.18 -3.43
N PRO A 4 -22.34 4.49 -3.32
CA PRO A 4 -22.43 5.35 -4.48
C PRO A 4 -21.36 4.91 -5.50
N ALA A 5 -21.81 4.79 -6.74
CA ALA A 5 -20.97 4.62 -7.91
C ALA A 5 -19.96 5.77 -7.99
N ARG A 6 -18.67 5.45 -7.99
CA ARG A 6 -17.64 6.40 -8.42
C ARG A 6 -17.58 6.36 -9.94
N ALA A 7 -18.47 7.12 -10.57
CA ALA A 7 -18.29 7.54 -11.96
C ALA A 7 -17.38 8.78 -11.96
N GLY A 8 -16.31 8.76 -12.77
CA GLY A 8 -15.51 9.94 -13.10
C GLY A 8 -14.03 9.82 -12.75
N GLY A 9 -13.24 9.32 -13.69
CA GLY A 9 -11.77 9.36 -13.65
C GLY A 9 -11.18 8.73 -14.90
N SER A 10 -10.79 9.59 -15.84
CA SER A 10 -9.92 9.42 -17.01
C SER A 10 -9.23 8.06 -17.27
N PRO A 11 -8.90 7.71 -18.54
CA PRO A 11 -8.05 6.55 -18.90
C PRO A 11 -6.60 6.62 -18.36
N GLY A 12 -6.28 7.56 -17.46
CA GLY A 12 -5.12 7.54 -16.58
C GLY A 12 -5.58 7.25 -15.15
N GLY A 13 -5.46 5.99 -14.73
CA GLY A 13 -5.92 5.52 -13.41
C GLY A 13 -5.44 6.40 -12.26
N THR A 14 -6.34 6.77 -11.37
CA THR A 14 -6.00 7.59 -10.21
C THR A 14 -5.10 6.80 -9.26
N VAL A 15 -4.42 7.51 -8.34
CA VAL A 15 -3.63 6.87 -7.26
C VAL A 15 -4.46 5.79 -6.55
N GLN A 16 -5.74 6.06 -6.32
CA GLN A 16 -6.66 5.14 -5.67
C GLN A 16 -6.89 3.87 -6.49
N ASP A 17 -7.11 3.97 -7.81
CA ASP A 17 -7.26 2.80 -8.68
C ASP A 17 -6.00 1.94 -8.69
N LEU A 18 -4.82 2.58 -8.72
CA LEU A 18 -3.54 1.87 -8.67
C LEU A 18 -3.34 1.15 -7.33
N VAL A 19 -3.75 1.75 -6.23
CA VAL A 19 -3.71 1.09 -4.92
C VAL A 19 -4.65 -0.12 -4.88
N GLU A 20 -5.89 0.04 -5.37
CA GLU A 20 -6.86 -1.07 -5.44
C GLU A 20 -6.36 -2.21 -6.36
N MET A 21 -5.74 -1.89 -7.49
CA MET A 21 -5.08 -2.86 -8.36
C MET A 21 -3.90 -3.55 -7.65
N GLY A 22 -3.09 -2.81 -6.90
CA GLY A 22 -2.00 -3.35 -6.10
C GLY A 22 -2.49 -4.35 -5.06
N GLU A 23 -3.56 -4.02 -4.34
CA GLU A 23 -4.24 -4.92 -3.40
C GLU A 23 -4.79 -6.16 -4.11
N PHE A 24 -5.40 -6.01 -5.29
CA PHE A 24 -5.89 -7.13 -6.09
C PHE A 24 -4.76 -8.08 -6.53
N TYR A 25 -3.64 -7.55 -7.04
CA TYR A 25 -2.49 -8.36 -7.40
C TYR A 25 -1.90 -9.08 -6.19
N TYR A 26 -1.82 -8.41 -5.04
CA TYR A 26 -1.39 -9.01 -3.78
C TYR A 26 -2.27 -10.21 -3.38
N LEU A 27 -3.60 -10.06 -3.43
CA LEU A 27 -4.54 -11.16 -3.13
C LEU A 27 -4.39 -12.35 -4.08
N ASN A 28 -3.92 -12.12 -5.31
CA ASN A 28 -3.61 -13.16 -6.28
C ASN A 28 -2.16 -13.68 -6.17
N GLN A 29 -1.44 -13.35 -5.08
CA GLN A 29 -0.03 -13.70 -4.84
C GLN A 29 0.94 -13.19 -5.92
N LYS A 30 0.49 -12.22 -6.74
CA LYS A 30 1.26 -11.59 -7.80
C LYS A 30 2.04 -10.41 -7.26
N TYR A 31 2.97 -10.69 -6.35
CA TYR A 31 3.70 -9.67 -5.60
C TYR A 31 4.49 -8.70 -6.49
N ALA A 32 5.09 -9.20 -7.58
CA ALA A 32 5.86 -8.36 -8.50
C ALA A 32 4.98 -7.34 -9.25
N GLU A 33 3.80 -7.76 -9.72
CA GLU A 33 2.83 -6.87 -10.35
C GLU A 33 2.28 -5.86 -9.32
N ALA A 34 1.93 -6.32 -8.12
CA ALA A 34 1.44 -5.48 -7.04
C ALA A 34 2.43 -4.34 -6.72
N ILE A 35 3.71 -4.67 -6.54
CA ILE A 35 4.76 -3.68 -6.26
C ILE A 35 4.88 -2.66 -7.39
N LYS A 36 4.88 -3.10 -8.65
CA LYS A 36 4.99 -2.19 -9.81
C LYS A 36 3.85 -1.18 -9.84
N VAL A 37 2.62 -1.63 -9.60
CA VAL A 37 1.44 -0.76 -9.62
C VAL A 37 1.44 0.20 -8.44
N LEU A 38 1.81 -0.27 -7.24
CA LEU A 38 1.91 0.58 -6.05
C LEU A 38 3.04 1.61 -6.16
N GLN A 39 4.17 1.25 -6.77
CA GLN A 39 5.22 2.22 -7.10
C GLN A 39 4.72 3.29 -8.07
N LYS A 40 3.92 2.91 -9.07
CA LYS A 40 3.27 3.89 -9.95
C LYS A 40 2.32 4.80 -9.18
N ALA A 41 1.58 4.28 -8.21
CA ALA A 41 0.72 5.07 -7.33
C ALA A 41 1.55 6.11 -6.55
N LEU A 42 2.71 5.70 -6.01
CA LEU A 42 3.65 6.57 -5.30
C LEU A 42 4.35 7.59 -6.20
N SER A 43 4.58 7.27 -7.47
CA SER A 43 5.09 8.24 -8.45
C SER A 43 4.07 9.33 -8.77
N LEU A 44 2.77 9.02 -8.67
CA LEU A 44 1.70 10.01 -8.86
C LEU A 44 1.41 10.80 -7.58
N ASP A 45 1.40 10.12 -6.42
CA ASP A 45 1.26 10.73 -5.11
C ASP A 45 2.24 10.09 -4.11
N PRO A 46 3.39 10.73 -3.86
CA PRO A 46 4.40 10.22 -2.92
C PRO A 46 3.95 10.31 -1.46
N ARG A 47 2.75 10.84 -1.19
CA ARG A 47 2.16 10.91 0.16
C ARG A 47 1.06 9.87 0.36
N CYS A 48 0.92 8.90 -0.55
CA CYS A 48 -0.11 7.88 -0.47
C CYS A 48 0.20 6.85 0.63
N VAL A 49 -0.33 7.09 1.83
CA VAL A 49 -0.17 6.22 3.02
C VAL A 49 -0.58 4.77 2.70
N LYS A 50 -1.70 4.59 1.98
CA LYS A 50 -2.22 3.26 1.65
C LYS A 50 -1.28 2.49 0.72
N ALA A 51 -0.62 3.16 -0.22
CA ALA A 51 0.33 2.52 -1.12
C ALA A 51 1.57 2.01 -0.37
N TYR A 52 2.13 2.83 0.53
CA TYR A 52 3.24 2.41 1.40
C TYR A 52 2.85 1.24 2.31
N TYR A 53 1.67 1.31 2.94
CA TYR A 53 1.16 0.21 3.76
C TYR A 53 1.06 -1.11 2.97
N THR A 54 0.42 -1.09 1.79
CA THR A 54 0.27 -2.31 0.98
C THR A 54 1.63 -2.86 0.53
N LEU A 55 2.59 -2.00 0.19
CA LEU A 55 3.97 -2.44 -0.09
C LEU A 55 4.61 -3.12 1.13
N GLY A 56 4.39 -2.59 2.34
CA GLY A 56 4.86 -3.21 3.57
C GLY A 56 4.29 -4.62 3.76
N VAL A 57 2.98 -4.80 3.57
CA VAL A 57 2.31 -6.10 3.68
C VAL A 57 2.83 -7.10 2.65
N ILE A 58 3.08 -6.64 1.42
CA ILE A 58 3.67 -7.47 0.37
C ILE A 58 5.08 -7.92 0.76
N HIS A 59 5.91 -7.02 1.30
CA HIS A 59 7.27 -7.36 1.73
C HIS A 59 7.29 -8.33 2.91
N GLU A 60 6.38 -8.20 3.89
CA GLU A 60 6.21 -9.22 4.93
C GLU A 60 5.85 -10.58 4.34
N SER A 61 4.95 -10.61 3.36
CA SER A 61 4.53 -11.86 2.69
C SER A 61 5.64 -12.50 1.85
N LYS A 62 6.62 -11.69 1.44
CA LYS A 62 7.84 -12.14 0.76
C LYS A 62 8.96 -12.51 1.74
N ASN A 63 8.70 -12.49 3.05
CA ASN A 63 9.69 -12.75 4.09
C ASN A 63 10.86 -11.73 4.05
N GLU A 64 10.57 -10.48 3.70
CA GLU A 64 11.49 -9.34 3.67
C GLU A 64 11.12 -8.30 4.76
N PRO A 65 11.27 -8.62 6.06
CA PRO A 65 10.80 -7.77 7.16
C PRO A 65 11.49 -6.41 7.22
N ASP A 66 12.77 -6.31 6.83
CA ASP A 66 13.50 -5.04 6.79
C ASP A 66 12.84 -4.05 5.82
N ARG A 67 12.53 -4.51 4.61
CA ARG A 67 11.85 -3.69 3.59
C ARG A 67 10.42 -3.34 4.02
N ALA A 68 9.72 -4.29 4.66
CA ALA A 68 8.39 -4.04 5.17
C ALA A 68 8.39 -2.93 6.21
N ARG A 69 9.34 -2.97 7.15
CA ARG A 69 9.54 -1.95 8.18
C ARG A 69 9.76 -0.57 7.56
N GLU A 70 10.64 -0.46 6.56
CA GLU A 70 10.87 0.81 5.85
C GLU A 70 9.60 1.38 5.21
N MET A 71 8.75 0.52 4.62
CA MET A 71 7.50 0.96 4.01
C MET A 71 6.47 1.41 5.05
N TYR A 72 6.33 0.68 6.16
CA TYR A 72 5.44 1.10 7.24
C TYR A 72 5.92 2.36 7.94
N GLU A 73 7.22 2.54 8.11
CA GLU A 73 7.80 3.77 8.65
C GLU A 73 7.46 4.97 7.77
N LYS A 74 7.57 4.84 6.44
CA LYS A 74 7.14 5.90 5.51
C LYS A 74 5.65 6.20 5.63
N ALA A 75 4.80 5.17 5.73
CA ALA A 75 3.36 5.36 5.92
C ALA A 75 3.07 6.15 7.21
N LEU A 76 3.73 5.80 8.32
CA LEU A 76 3.58 6.45 9.62
C LEU A 76 4.22 7.84 9.67
N SER A 77 5.28 8.08 8.92
CA SER A 77 5.88 9.42 8.80
C SER A 77 4.94 10.40 8.09
N ILE A 78 4.07 9.90 7.21
CA ILE A 78 3.06 10.72 6.52
C ILE A 78 1.80 10.84 7.37
N GLN A 79 1.31 9.72 7.91
CA GLN A 79 0.14 9.67 8.78
C GLN A 79 0.48 8.86 10.05
N PRO A 80 0.91 9.53 11.13
CA PRO A 80 1.34 8.86 12.36
C PRO A 80 0.21 8.13 13.08
N ASP A 81 -1.04 8.54 12.86
CA ASP A 81 -2.24 7.89 13.40
C ASP A 81 -2.74 6.72 12.53
N PHE A 82 -1.99 6.32 11.50
CA PHE A 82 -2.39 5.20 10.64
C PHE A 82 -2.18 3.86 11.36
N LYS A 83 -3.18 3.51 12.18
CA LYS A 83 -3.20 2.33 13.03
C LYS A 83 -2.80 1.01 12.34
N PRO A 84 -3.22 0.71 11.09
CA PRO A 84 -2.81 -0.53 10.42
C PRO A 84 -1.29 -0.61 10.23
N ALA A 85 -0.64 0.45 9.73
CA ALA A 85 0.82 0.41 9.60
C ALA A 85 1.51 0.40 10.97
N ARG A 86 0.92 1.05 12.00
CA ARG A 86 1.51 1.07 13.34
C ARG A 86 1.54 -0.32 13.95
N ASP A 87 0.45 -1.06 13.87
CA ASP A 87 0.33 -2.43 14.40
C ASP A 87 1.35 -3.38 13.75
N HIS A 88 1.41 -3.35 12.41
CA HIS A 88 2.38 -4.14 11.65
C HIS A 88 3.84 -3.73 11.93
N PHE A 89 4.11 -2.42 12.00
CA PHE A 89 5.45 -1.91 12.30
C PHE A 89 5.91 -2.35 13.70
N ASP A 90 5.06 -2.18 14.72
CA ASP A 90 5.35 -2.56 16.11
C ASP A 90 5.66 -4.05 16.22
N ARG A 91 4.87 -4.90 15.55
CA ARG A 91 5.13 -6.33 15.43
C ARG A 91 6.50 -6.65 14.84
N LEU A 92 6.96 -5.88 13.86
CA LEU A 92 8.25 -6.09 13.20
C LEU A 92 9.45 -5.56 14.00
N VAL A 93 9.29 -4.50 14.80
CA VAL A 93 10.39 -3.94 15.62
C VAL A 93 10.47 -4.55 17.01
N GLY A 94 9.36 -5.09 17.52
CA GLY A 94 9.29 -5.76 18.81
C GLY A 94 9.65 -7.26 18.77
N MET A 95 10.01 -7.80 17.60
CA MET A 95 10.54 -9.17 17.40
C MET A 95 12.06 -9.22 17.51
#